data_AF-A0A7V7D6I9-F1
#
_entry.id   AF-A0A7V7D6I9-F1
#
_cell.length_a   1.000
_cell.length_b   1.000
_cell.length_c   1.000
_cell.angle_alpha   90.00
_cell.angle_beta   90.00
_cell.angle_gamma   90.00
#
_symmetry.space_group_name_H-M   'P 1'
#
loop_
_entity.id
_entity.type
_entity.pdbx_description
1 polymer ?
#
loop_
_entity_poly.entity_id
_entity_poly.type
_entity_poly.pdbx_seq_one_letter_code
_entity_poly.pdbx_strand_id
1 'polypeptide(L)'
;MKPDVISSTLIKMVNHKHLRKMFVKRADDYIYKSLVKEDKEDLEHVKLKRFQFLSAMLHCVVRNVDKGNVSPQIIRKIVDVLVENNLICEDQSYIQAVEKFEEKYGEPPPTFILLSPTQICNLKCIGCYASSTSKTAATIPYPIVDRVAGETHDLWGSRFMTISGGEPFMYKSEGKTLLDIFQKYSDMLFLVYTNGTLINKEIAERLAKSANVTPAISVEGFEKETDQRRGAGTYKKILNAFEHLRQAGVPFGISVTATSKNVDLLLTDEFYDFYFGEQGACYMWQFQLMPIGRGKDELALMVNPEKRVHLYRKWEKLLSEKNYCLADFWNSGVLARGCIAYGRSGGYVYIDWNGNVTPCAFIPYYVDNIYDLYKNGKTLSDALFSDFMKNGRKWQNEYGLENWKKPKNWLMPCSIRDHYEIFRNSVLPKNAKPEDEKAKEALESDEYFEVLKNYDQELQGLTETIWENEYLNV
;
A
#
# COMPACT_ATOMS: atom_id res chain seq x y z
N MET A 1 18.83 13.95 -15.69
CA MET A 1 19.51 13.17 -16.75
C MET A 1 18.44 12.82 -17.77
N LYS A 2 18.65 12.96 -19.09
CA LYS A 2 17.58 12.64 -20.06
C LYS A 2 17.10 11.18 -19.83
N PRO A 3 15.79 10.87 -19.93
CA PRO A 3 15.27 9.54 -19.60
C PRO A 3 15.89 8.43 -20.46
N ASP A 4 16.20 8.73 -21.71
CA ASP A 4 16.95 7.85 -22.62
C ASP A 4 18.33 7.47 -22.05
N VAL A 5 18.95 8.36 -21.28
CA VAL A 5 20.24 8.13 -20.61
C VAL A 5 20.04 7.32 -19.33
N ILE A 6 18.92 7.46 -18.62
CA ILE A 6 18.58 6.64 -17.44
C ILE A 6 18.29 5.20 -17.88
N SER A 7 17.40 5.02 -18.86
CA SER A 7 17.08 3.72 -19.45
C SER A 7 18.31 3.07 -20.09
N SER A 8 19.10 3.78 -20.91
CA SER A 8 20.32 3.23 -21.52
C SER A 8 21.46 2.96 -20.53
N THR A 9 21.54 3.69 -19.41
CA THR A 9 22.51 3.42 -18.34
C THR A 9 22.06 2.22 -17.49
N LEU A 10 20.77 2.12 -17.15
CA LEU A 10 20.14 0.94 -16.54
C LEU A 10 20.37 -0.32 -17.39
N ILE A 11 20.25 -0.22 -18.71
CA ILE A 11 20.53 -1.31 -19.66
C ILE A 11 22.00 -1.75 -19.62
N LYS A 12 22.95 -0.82 -19.52
CA LYS A 12 24.40 -1.15 -19.41
C LYS A 12 24.80 -1.71 -18.03
N MET A 13 24.01 -1.44 -16.99
CA MET A 13 24.26 -1.87 -15.60
C MET A 13 23.94 -3.34 -15.32
N VAL A 14 23.06 -3.95 -16.11
CA VAL A 14 22.62 -5.34 -15.88
C VAL A 14 23.79 -6.33 -15.94
N ASN A 15 24.85 -6.01 -16.70
CA ASN A 15 25.89 -6.98 -17.02
C ASN A 15 27.18 -6.88 -16.18
N HIS A 16 27.37 -5.84 -15.35
CA HIS A 16 28.61 -5.67 -14.57
C HIS A 16 28.39 -5.12 -13.15
N LYS A 17 28.71 -5.93 -12.14
CA LYS A 17 28.57 -5.63 -10.69
C LYS A 17 29.29 -4.34 -10.24
N HIS A 18 30.49 -4.08 -10.77
CA HIS A 18 31.23 -2.85 -10.45
C HIS A 18 30.56 -1.58 -10.98
N LEU A 19 29.95 -1.64 -12.17
CA LEU A 19 29.18 -0.53 -12.73
C LEU A 19 27.91 -0.26 -11.94
N ARG A 20 27.28 -1.29 -11.36
CA ARG A 20 26.10 -1.14 -10.49
C ARG A 20 26.39 -0.33 -9.23
N LYS A 21 27.51 -0.60 -8.54
CA LYS A 21 27.89 0.18 -7.34
C LYS A 21 28.12 1.66 -7.63
N MET A 22 28.80 1.98 -8.74
CA MET A 22 28.99 3.36 -9.16
C MET A 22 27.68 4.04 -9.56
N PHE A 23 26.77 3.30 -10.20
CA PHE A 23 25.45 3.83 -10.54
C PHE A 23 24.62 4.14 -9.30
N VAL A 24 24.53 3.22 -8.34
CA VAL A 24 23.73 3.43 -7.12
C VAL A 24 24.16 4.72 -6.43
N LYS A 25 25.48 4.94 -6.29
CA LYS A 25 26.00 6.19 -5.75
C LYS A 25 25.55 7.42 -6.55
N ARG A 26 25.66 7.38 -7.88
CA ARG A 26 25.21 8.49 -8.74
C ARG A 26 23.70 8.73 -8.69
N ALA A 27 22.92 7.65 -8.58
CA ALA A 27 21.48 7.71 -8.45
C ALA A 27 21.08 8.31 -7.09
N ASP A 28 21.73 7.88 -5.99
CA ASP A 28 21.55 8.49 -4.67
C ASP A 28 21.90 9.98 -4.68
N ASP A 29 23.05 10.36 -5.26
CA ASP A 29 23.46 11.77 -5.39
C ASP A 29 22.43 12.59 -6.18
N TYR A 30 21.85 12.00 -7.24
CA TYR A 30 20.81 12.63 -8.06
C TYR A 30 19.49 12.78 -7.30
N ILE A 31 19.00 11.71 -6.66
CA ILE A 31 17.76 11.73 -5.88
C ILE A 31 17.89 12.73 -4.72
N TYR A 32 19.02 12.72 -4.02
CA TYR A 32 19.29 13.68 -2.94
C TYR A 32 19.27 15.12 -3.46
N LYS A 33 19.96 15.39 -4.57
CA LYS A 33 19.98 16.74 -5.14
C LYS A 33 18.58 17.19 -5.55
N SER A 34 17.83 16.34 -6.24
CA SER A 34 16.49 16.66 -6.73
C SER A 34 15.49 16.88 -5.59
N LEU A 35 15.40 15.94 -4.64
CA LEU A 35 14.38 15.96 -3.59
C LEU A 35 14.76 16.80 -2.38
N VAL A 36 16.04 16.95 -2.05
CA VAL A 36 16.45 17.67 -0.83
C VAL A 36 16.92 19.08 -1.14
N LYS A 37 17.76 19.25 -2.18
CA LYS A 37 18.37 20.56 -2.49
C LYS A 37 17.53 21.42 -3.43
N GLU A 38 16.91 20.83 -4.45
CA GLU A 38 16.22 21.56 -5.52
C GLU A 38 14.72 21.72 -5.22
N ASP A 39 14.10 20.72 -4.58
CA ASP A 39 12.71 20.81 -4.13
C ASP A 39 12.55 21.84 -3.00
N LYS A 40 11.80 22.90 -3.32
CA LYS A 40 11.45 23.98 -2.38
C LYS A 40 10.13 23.70 -1.67
N GLU A 41 9.44 22.61 -2.01
CA GLU A 41 8.10 22.27 -1.56
C GLU A 41 8.10 21.07 -0.60
N ASP A 42 8.65 21.21 0.60
CA ASP A 42 8.25 20.42 1.77
C ASP A 42 9.05 20.88 3.00
N LEU A 43 8.76 20.27 4.16
CA LEU A 43 9.64 20.34 5.32
C LEU A 43 10.95 19.58 5.04
N GLU A 44 12.09 20.11 5.49
CA GLU A 44 13.42 19.55 5.22
C GLU A 44 13.52 18.07 5.65
N HIS A 45 13.03 17.75 6.84
CA HIS A 45 13.06 16.38 7.35
C HIS A 45 12.14 15.44 6.54
N VAL A 46 11.02 15.92 6.01
CA VAL A 46 10.15 15.14 5.11
C VAL A 46 10.88 14.81 3.81
N LYS A 47 11.57 15.79 3.20
CA LYS A 47 12.39 15.58 2.00
C LYS A 47 13.48 14.54 2.26
N LEU A 48 14.14 14.60 3.41
CA LEU A 48 15.16 13.63 3.80
C LEU A 48 14.58 12.21 3.93
N LYS A 49 13.42 12.04 4.57
CA LYS A 49 12.75 10.73 4.68
C LYS A 49 12.38 10.15 3.32
N ARG A 50 11.87 10.99 2.40
CA ARG A 50 11.57 10.56 1.02
C ARG A 50 12.82 10.10 0.27
N PHE A 51 13.92 10.84 0.39
CA PHE A 51 15.20 10.42 -0.17
C PHE A 51 15.63 9.06 0.41
N GLN A 52 15.62 8.91 1.73
CA GLN A 52 16.02 7.67 2.40
C GLN A 52 15.16 6.48 1.96
N PHE A 53 13.84 6.68 1.81
CA PHE A 53 12.93 5.65 1.32
C PHE A 53 13.25 5.22 -0.11
N LEU A 54 13.42 6.17 -1.03
CA LEU A 54 13.75 5.86 -2.43
C LEU A 54 15.14 5.24 -2.59
N SER A 55 16.11 5.70 -1.81
CA SER A 55 17.44 5.10 -1.76
C SER A 55 17.35 3.67 -1.26
N ALA A 56 16.67 3.41 -0.13
CA ALA A 56 16.47 2.06 0.40
C ALA A 56 15.80 1.13 -0.63
N MET A 57 14.80 1.61 -1.37
CA MET A 57 14.18 0.86 -2.47
C MET A 57 15.19 0.48 -3.56
N LEU A 58 15.98 1.44 -4.04
CA LEU A 58 17.01 1.20 -5.05
C LEU A 58 18.05 0.17 -4.57
N HIS A 59 18.54 0.32 -3.35
CA HIS A 59 19.52 -0.59 -2.74
C HIS A 59 18.96 -2.01 -2.59
N CYS A 60 17.70 -2.17 -2.16
CA CYS A 60 17.03 -3.47 -2.09
C CYS A 60 16.91 -4.15 -3.47
N VAL A 61 16.50 -3.41 -4.50
CA VAL A 61 16.40 -3.94 -5.87
C VAL A 61 17.76 -4.38 -6.38
N VAL A 62 18.78 -3.52 -6.25
CA VAL A 62 20.14 -3.83 -6.73
C VAL A 62 20.74 -5.03 -6.00
N ARG A 63 20.51 -5.15 -4.68
CA ARG A 63 20.95 -6.31 -3.89
C ARG A 63 20.35 -7.62 -4.40
N ASN A 64 19.06 -7.62 -4.73
CA ASN A 64 18.39 -8.82 -5.23
C ASN A 64 18.78 -9.17 -6.66
N VAL A 65 19.04 -8.18 -7.52
CA VAL A 65 19.64 -8.40 -8.84
C VAL A 65 21.07 -8.97 -8.70
N ASP A 66 21.87 -8.46 -7.78
CA ASP A 66 23.24 -8.96 -7.51
C ASP A 66 23.27 -10.41 -7.02
N LYS A 67 22.23 -10.85 -6.32
CA LYS A 67 22.05 -12.22 -5.83
C LYS A 67 21.45 -13.16 -6.87
N GLY A 68 20.96 -12.65 -7.99
CA GLY A 68 20.22 -13.43 -8.97
C GLY A 68 18.79 -13.78 -8.55
N ASN A 69 18.27 -13.18 -7.47
CA ASN A 69 16.91 -13.39 -6.98
C ASN A 69 15.86 -12.74 -7.87
N VAL A 70 16.25 -11.71 -8.62
CA VAL A 70 15.35 -10.92 -9.45
C VAL A 70 15.93 -10.77 -10.85
N SER A 71 15.09 -11.02 -11.86
CA SER A 71 15.44 -10.88 -13.26
C SER A 71 15.61 -9.41 -13.63
N PRO A 72 16.75 -9.02 -14.21
CA PRO A 72 16.95 -7.67 -14.72
C PRO A 72 15.96 -7.25 -15.80
N GLN A 73 15.45 -8.20 -16.59
CA GLN A 73 14.45 -7.93 -17.63
C GLN A 73 13.10 -7.54 -17.02
N ILE A 74 12.72 -8.20 -15.92
CA ILE A 74 11.50 -7.88 -15.18
C ILE A 74 11.64 -6.50 -14.53
N ILE A 75 12.78 -6.22 -13.89
CA ILE A 75 13.03 -4.88 -13.33
C ILE A 75 12.99 -3.81 -14.41
N ARG A 76 13.57 -4.07 -15.59
CA ARG A 76 13.49 -3.13 -16.72
C ARG A 76 12.04 -2.82 -17.07
N LYS A 77 11.19 -3.85 -17.24
CA LYS A 77 9.77 -3.64 -17.55
C LYS A 77 9.04 -2.86 -16.44
N ILE A 78 9.30 -3.18 -15.17
CA ILE A 78 8.71 -2.45 -14.03
C ILE A 78 9.17 -0.99 -14.03
N VAL A 79 10.45 -0.74 -14.30
CA VAL A 79 11.01 0.61 -14.39
C VAL A 79 10.44 1.36 -15.58
N ASP A 80 10.30 0.73 -16.74
CA ASP A 80 9.68 1.35 -17.92
C ASP A 80 8.24 1.78 -17.57
N VAL A 81 7.44 0.91 -16.95
CA VAL A 81 6.09 1.24 -16.44
C VAL A 81 6.10 2.33 -15.37
N LEU A 82 7.12 2.44 -14.51
CA LEU A 82 7.14 3.47 -13.47
C LEU A 82 7.73 4.82 -13.94
N VAL A 83 8.73 4.79 -14.83
CA VAL A 83 9.52 5.96 -15.26
C VAL A 83 8.87 6.65 -16.44
N GLU A 84 8.38 5.90 -17.43
CA GLU A 84 7.63 6.47 -18.57
C GLU A 84 6.34 7.14 -18.09
N ASN A 85 5.81 6.73 -16.93
CA ASN A 85 4.57 7.28 -16.37
C ASN A 85 4.75 8.33 -15.25
N ASN A 86 5.87 8.34 -14.49
CA ASN A 86 6.07 9.30 -13.38
C ASN A 86 7.23 10.31 -13.57
N LEU A 87 8.22 10.04 -14.42
CA LEU A 87 9.41 10.90 -14.56
C LEU A 87 9.55 11.54 -15.94
N ILE A 88 8.81 11.03 -16.92
CA ILE A 88 8.62 11.66 -18.22
C ILE A 88 7.13 11.97 -18.34
N CYS A 89 6.72 13.18 -17.97
CA CYS A 89 5.42 13.72 -18.35
C CYS A 89 5.37 13.96 -19.87
N GLU A 90 5.53 12.91 -20.67
CA GLU A 90 5.35 12.92 -22.13
C GLU A 90 4.47 11.77 -22.64
N ASP A 91 3.96 10.88 -21.76
CA ASP A 91 2.81 10.06 -22.16
C ASP A 91 1.59 10.99 -22.31
N GLN A 92 1.38 11.41 -23.55
CA GLN A 92 0.25 12.26 -23.92
C GLN A 92 -1.09 11.63 -23.52
N SER A 93 -1.19 10.30 -23.44
CA SER A 93 -2.41 9.62 -23.02
C SER A 93 -2.71 9.83 -21.54
N TYR A 94 -1.69 9.75 -20.68
CA TYR A 94 -1.81 10.04 -19.24
C TYR A 94 -2.20 11.50 -19.00
N ILE A 95 -1.47 12.44 -19.61
CA ILE A 95 -1.71 13.88 -19.45
C ILE A 95 -3.13 14.22 -19.89
N GLN A 96 -3.55 13.73 -21.07
CA GLN A 96 -4.90 13.96 -21.56
C GLN A 96 -5.98 13.34 -20.67
N ALA A 97 -5.73 12.16 -20.07
CA ALA A 97 -6.69 11.54 -19.16
C ALA A 97 -6.85 12.38 -17.89
N VAL A 98 -5.75 12.84 -17.29
CA VAL A 98 -5.77 13.72 -16.11
C VAL A 98 -6.44 15.05 -16.42
N GLU A 99 -6.07 15.71 -17.52
CA GLU A 99 -6.68 16.98 -17.95
C GLU A 99 -8.20 16.83 -18.16
N LYS A 100 -8.64 15.79 -18.90
CA LYS A 100 -10.08 15.52 -19.10
C LYS A 100 -10.81 15.22 -17.80
N PHE A 101 -10.15 14.53 -16.88
CA PHE A 101 -10.71 14.23 -15.57
C PHE A 101 -10.88 15.54 -14.76
N GLU A 102 -9.85 16.38 -14.71
CA GLU A 102 -9.88 17.67 -14.04
C GLU A 102 -10.92 18.61 -14.65
N GLU A 103 -11.03 18.69 -15.98
CA GLU A 103 -12.05 19.47 -16.66
C GLU A 103 -13.47 19.05 -16.27
N LYS A 104 -13.69 17.74 -16.12
CA LYS A 104 -15.01 17.19 -15.78
C LYS A 104 -15.35 17.34 -14.29
N TYR A 105 -14.37 17.16 -13.41
CA TYR A 105 -14.62 16.97 -11.98
C TYR A 105 -14.03 18.06 -11.08
N GLY A 106 -13.18 18.95 -11.60
CA GLY A 106 -12.55 20.05 -10.89
C GLY A 106 -11.38 19.67 -9.98
N GLU A 107 -11.02 18.39 -9.91
CA GLU A 107 -9.89 17.86 -9.13
C GLU A 107 -9.19 16.74 -9.93
N PRO A 108 -7.86 16.53 -9.76
CA PRO A 108 -7.16 15.42 -10.38
C PRO A 108 -7.65 14.07 -9.89
N PRO A 109 -7.54 13.00 -10.70
CA PRO A 109 -7.88 11.66 -10.27
C PRO A 109 -6.91 11.15 -9.19
N PRO A 110 -7.30 10.13 -8.41
CA PRO A 110 -6.38 9.40 -7.56
C PRO A 110 -5.31 8.68 -8.38
N THR A 111 -4.15 8.43 -7.76
CA THR A 111 -3.01 7.80 -8.43
C THR A 111 -3.27 6.33 -8.72
N PHE A 112 -3.99 5.62 -7.86
CA PHE A 112 -4.27 4.20 -8.04
C PHE A 112 -5.55 3.78 -7.30
N ILE A 113 -5.93 2.53 -7.52
CA ILE A 113 -7.02 1.87 -6.78
C ILE A 113 -6.49 0.65 -6.04
N LEU A 114 -7.12 0.34 -4.91
CA LEU A 114 -7.08 -0.99 -4.31
C LEU A 114 -8.36 -1.75 -4.68
N LEU A 115 -8.23 -2.94 -5.26
CA LEU A 115 -9.37 -3.80 -5.58
C LEU A 115 -9.26 -5.14 -4.85
N SER A 116 -10.34 -5.53 -4.17
CA SER A 116 -10.52 -6.85 -3.58
C SER A 116 -11.61 -7.61 -4.34
N PRO A 117 -11.28 -8.37 -5.39
CA PRO A 117 -12.29 -8.95 -6.27
C PRO A 117 -13.02 -10.16 -5.67
N THR A 118 -12.51 -10.75 -4.58
CA THR A 118 -13.16 -11.85 -3.86
C THR A 118 -12.95 -11.76 -2.35
N GLN A 119 -13.93 -12.21 -1.58
CA GLN A 119 -13.78 -12.43 -0.14
C GLN A 119 -13.22 -13.81 0.18
N ILE A 120 -13.24 -14.75 -0.78
CA ILE A 120 -12.86 -16.15 -0.57
C ILE A 120 -11.38 -16.23 -0.18
N CYS A 121 -11.10 -16.90 0.94
CA CYS A 121 -9.73 -17.14 1.38
C CYS A 121 -9.55 -18.59 1.83
N ASN A 122 -8.42 -19.21 1.50
CA ASN A 122 -8.08 -20.55 1.96
C ASN A 122 -7.56 -20.59 3.41
N LEU A 123 -7.45 -19.43 4.09
CA LEU A 123 -7.06 -19.30 5.49
C LEU A 123 -8.19 -18.67 6.33
N LYS A 124 -8.04 -18.73 7.66
CA LYS A 124 -8.95 -18.08 8.63
C LYS A 124 -8.13 -17.37 9.72
N CYS A 125 -7.39 -16.33 9.33
CA CYS A 125 -6.47 -15.64 10.23
C CYS A 125 -7.20 -14.98 11.43
N ILE A 126 -6.55 -14.97 12.58
CA ILE A 126 -6.93 -14.17 13.76
C ILE A 126 -6.79 -12.68 13.42
N GLY A 127 -7.80 -11.87 13.78
CA GLY A 127 -7.81 -10.44 13.51
C GLY A 127 -7.80 -10.06 12.02
N CYS A 128 -8.47 -10.85 11.17
CA CYS A 128 -8.58 -10.55 9.74
C CYS A 128 -9.56 -9.41 9.50
N TYR A 129 -9.06 -8.30 8.92
CA TYR A 129 -9.86 -7.11 8.61
C TYR A 129 -11.03 -7.42 7.66
N ALA A 130 -10.82 -8.34 6.72
CA ALA A 130 -11.80 -8.69 5.67
C ALA A 130 -12.84 -9.73 6.10
N SER A 131 -12.72 -10.30 7.30
CA SER A 131 -13.55 -11.41 7.78
C SER A 131 -13.59 -12.64 6.84
N SER A 132 -12.62 -12.75 5.93
CA SER A 132 -12.54 -13.80 4.90
C SER A 132 -12.29 -15.20 5.44
N THR A 133 -12.90 -16.20 4.80
CA THR A 133 -12.69 -17.64 5.06
C THR A 133 -12.94 -18.45 3.79
N SER A 134 -12.83 -19.78 3.87
CA SER A 134 -13.22 -20.66 2.75
C SER A 134 -14.74 -20.74 2.55
N LYS A 135 -15.53 -20.21 3.50
CA LYS A 135 -17.01 -20.22 3.47
C LYS A 135 -17.62 -18.90 3.00
N THR A 136 -16.84 -17.83 2.91
CA THR A 136 -17.32 -16.58 2.30
C THR A 136 -17.50 -16.80 0.80
N ALA A 137 -18.45 -16.11 0.18
CA ALA A 137 -18.82 -16.38 -1.23
C ALA A 137 -18.79 -15.13 -2.13
N ALA A 138 -18.77 -13.92 -1.55
CA ALA A 138 -18.82 -12.69 -2.32
C ALA A 138 -17.59 -12.60 -3.26
N THR A 139 -17.87 -12.39 -4.54
CA THR A 139 -16.89 -12.29 -5.63
C THR A 139 -17.48 -11.38 -6.70
N ILE A 140 -16.70 -10.38 -7.14
CA ILE A 140 -17.07 -9.49 -8.22
C ILE A 140 -16.98 -10.27 -9.55
N PRO A 141 -18.00 -10.22 -10.43
CA PRO A 141 -17.91 -10.84 -11.75
C PRO A 141 -16.74 -10.30 -12.59
N TYR A 142 -16.11 -11.16 -13.39
CA TYR A 142 -14.97 -10.79 -14.23
C TYR A 142 -15.19 -9.56 -15.11
N PRO A 143 -16.34 -9.40 -15.82
CA PRO A 143 -16.59 -8.21 -16.62
C PRO A 143 -16.56 -6.91 -15.81
N ILE A 144 -16.91 -6.96 -14.52
CA ILE A 144 -16.91 -5.80 -13.62
C ILE A 144 -15.49 -5.53 -13.12
N VAL A 145 -14.71 -6.55 -12.77
CA VAL A 145 -13.27 -6.40 -12.46
C VAL A 145 -12.52 -5.81 -13.65
N ASP A 146 -12.79 -6.31 -14.85
CA ASP A 146 -12.22 -5.81 -16.10
C ASP A 146 -12.61 -4.35 -16.36
N ARG A 147 -13.87 -3.98 -16.12
CA ARG A 147 -14.34 -2.61 -16.23
C ARG A 147 -13.67 -1.67 -15.22
N VAL A 148 -13.51 -2.09 -13.96
CA VAL A 148 -12.79 -1.29 -12.94
C VAL A 148 -11.34 -1.06 -13.34
N ALA A 149 -10.66 -2.10 -13.84
CA ALA A 149 -9.30 -1.97 -14.35
C ALA A 149 -9.22 -1.02 -15.56
N GLY A 150 -10.14 -1.15 -16.50
CA GLY A 150 -10.26 -0.26 -17.66
C GLY A 150 -10.55 1.19 -17.28
N GLU A 151 -11.53 1.46 -16.40
CA GLU A 151 -11.84 2.82 -15.96
C GLU A 151 -10.64 3.45 -15.23
N THR A 152 -9.92 2.69 -14.40
CA THR A 152 -8.70 3.16 -13.72
C THR A 152 -7.57 3.46 -14.71
N HIS A 153 -7.39 2.60 -15.72
CA HIS A 153 -6.36 2.74 -16.74
C HIS A 153 -6.64 3.91 -17.70
N ASP A 154 -7.84 3.94 -18.26
CA ASP A 154 -8.22 4.82 -19.37
C ASP A 154 -8.72 6.19 -18.89
N LEU A 155 -9.53 6.24 -17.82
CA LEU A 155 -10.15 7.48 -17.35
C LEU A 155 -9.27 8.24 -16.37
N TRP A 156 -8.47 7.53 -15.56
CA TRP A 156 -7.57 8.16 -14.59
C TRP A 156 -6.14 8.26 -15.13
N GLY A 157 -5.84 7.58 -16.24
CA GLY A 157 -4.46 7.43 -16.73
C GLY A 157 -3.59 6.57 -15.81
N SER A 158 -4.16 5.91 -14.80
CA SER A 158 -3.35 5.21 -13.80
C SER A 158 -2.65 4.00 -14.42
N ARG A 159 -1.39 3.80 -14.06
CA ARG A 159 -0.56 2.65 -14.45
C ARG A 159 -0.11 1.84 -13.25
N PHE A 160 -0.78 2.03 -12.11
CA PHE A 160 -0.54 1.27 -10.89
C PHE A 160 -1.87 0.84 -10.28
N MET A 161 -1.97 -0.43 -9.92
CA MET A 161 -3.13 -0.96 -9.21
C MET A 161 -2.68 -1.89 -8.10
N THR A 162 -3.36 -1.81 -6.96
CA THR A 162 -3.15 -2.77 -5.88
C THR A 162 -4.31 -3.76 -5.84
N ILE A 163 -4.00 -5.03 -5.63
CA ILE A 163 -4.98 -6.10 -5.50
C ILE A 163 -4.87 -6.71 -4.10
N SER A 164 -6.03 -6.94 -3.47
CA SER A 164 -6.16 -7.63 -2.17
C SER A 164 -7.42 -8.53 -2.21
N GLY A 165 -8.04 -8.76 -1.05
CA GLY A 165 -9.33 -9.42 -0.90
C GLY A 165 -9.17 -10.90 -0.74
N GLY A 166 -9.87 -11.48 0.24
CA GLY A 166 -9.73 -12.89 0.59
C GLY A 166 -8.29 -13.38 0.40
N GLU A 167 -8.12 -14.33 -0.52
CA GLU A 167 -6.84 -14.58 -1.19
C GLU A 167 -6.97 -14.27 -2.69
N PRO A 168 -6.21 -13.32 -3.28
CA PRO A 168 -6.35 -12.96 -4.69
C PRO A 168 -6.19 -14.14 -5.66
N PHE A 169 -5.28 -15.07 -5.38
CA PHE A 169 -5.09 -16.24 -6.24
C PHE A 169 -6.22 -17.28 -6.16
N MET A 170 -7.22 -17.09 -5.27
CA MET A 170 -8.49 -17.84 -5.29
C MET A 170 -9.52 -17.22 -6.25
N TYR A 171 -9.31 -16.00 -6.73
CA TYR A 171 -10.28 -15.32 -7.59
C TYR A 171 -10.47 -16.05 -8.92
N LYS A 172 -11.70 -16.48 -9.17
CA LYS A 172 -12.15 -17.05 -10.43
C LYS A 172 -13.59 -16.63 -10.70
N SER A 173 -13.83 -16.04 -11.86
CA SER A 173 -15.18 -15.73 -12.34
C SER A 173 -15.24 -15.96 -13.85
N GLU A 174 -16.31 -16.59 -14.33
CA GLU A 174 -16.55 -16.80 -15.77
C GLU A 174 -15.36 -17.45 -16.51
N GLY A 175 -14.67 -18.39 -15.84
CA GLY A 175 -13.51 -19.09 -16.40
C GLY A 175 -12.21 -18.27 -16.44
N LYS A 176 -12.22 -17.05 -15.91
CA LYS A 176 -11.10 -16.11 -15.89
C LYS A 176 -10.57 -15.88 -14.47
N THR A 177 -9.33 -15.42 -14.40
CA THR A 177 -8.57 -15.16 -13.16
C THR A 177 -7.93 -13.77 -13.20
N LEU A 178 -7.30 -13.36 -12.10
CA LEU A 178 -6.50 -12.12 -12.09
C LEU A 178 -5.30 -12.18 -13.04
N LEU A 179 -4.78 -13.36 -13.35
CA LEU A 179 -3.68 -13.51 -14.31
C LEU A 179 -4.10 -13.08 -15.72
N ASP A 180 -5.39 -13.17 -16.06
CA ASP A 180 -5.93 -12.64 -17.32
C ASP A 180 -5.96 -11.10 -17.32
N ILE A 181 -6.28 -10.47 -16.18
CA ILE A 181 -6.21 -9.00 -16.00
C ILE A 181 -4.77 -8.51 -16.14
N PHE A 182 -3.81 -9.15 -15.45
CA PHE A 182 -2.40 -8.76 -15.53
C PHE A 182 -1.82 -8.85 -16.94
N GLN A 183 -2.29 -9.84 -17.71
CA GLN A 183 -1.90 -9.99 -19.12
C GLN A 183 -2.58 -8.95 -20.02
N LYS A 184 -3.86 -8.62 -19.78
CA LYS A 184 -4.59 -7.63 -20.58
C LYS A 184 -4.02 -6.22 -20.40
N TYR A 185 -3.75 -5.82 -19.16
CA TYR A 185 -3.22 -4.51 -18.79
C TYR A 185 -1.70 -4.58 -18.57
N SER A 186 -0.98 -5.03 -19.60
CA SER A 186 0.44 -5.41 -19.48
C SER A 186 1.42 -4.25 -19.24
N ASP A 187 0.92 -3.02 -19.38
CA ASP A 187 1.56 -1.73 -19.16
C ASP A 187 1.19 -1.11 -17.80
N MET A 188 0.33 -1.77 -17.00
CA MET A 188 0.11 -1.43 -15.60
C MET A 188 0.99 -2.29 -14.69
N LEU A 189 1.45 -1.71 -13.59
CA LEU A 189 2.09 -2.42 -12.49
C LEU A 189 1.04 -2.82 -11.44
N PHE A 190 1.08 -4.09 -11.01
CA PHE A 190 0.20 -4.65 -10.00
C PHE A 190 0.96 -5.01 -8.73
N LEU A 191 0.59 -4.41 -7.60
CA LEU A 191 0.98 -4.87 -6.27
C LEU A 191 -0.09 -5.82 -5.73
N VAL A 192 0.26 -7.05 -5.36
CA VAL A 192 -0.73 -8.06 -4.95
C VAL A 192 -0.47 -8.50 -3.51
N TYR A 193 -1.37 -8.14 -2.59
CA TYR A 193 -1.34 -8.67 -1.22
C TYR A 193 -1.88 -10.10 -1.19
N THR A 194 -1.04 -11.05 -0.82
CA THR A 194 -1.38 -12.49 -0.85
C THR A 194 -0.85 -13.17 0.41
N ASN A 195 -1.47 -14.26 0.83
CA ASN A 195 -0.95 -15.14 1.87
C ASN A 195 0.18 -16.06 1.36
N GLY A 196 0.47 -16.06 0.06
CA GLY A 196 1.55 -16.79 -0.59
C GLY A 196 1.33 -18.29 -0.75
N THR A 197 0.32 -18.88 -0.08
CA THR A 197 0.15 -20.33 -0.02
C THR A 197 -0.24 -21.00 -1.35
N LEU A 198 -0.68 -20.21 -2.32
CA LEU A 198 -1.03 -20.65 -3.68
C LEU A 198 0.04 -20.34 -4.73
N ILE A 199 1.11 -19.64 -4.34
CA ILE A 199 2.23 -19.36 -5.24
C ILE A 199 3.10 -20.62 -5.33
N ASN A 200 2.80 -21.43 -6.33
CA ASN A 200 3.63 -22.55 -6.76
C ASN A 200 4.53 -22.13 -7.94
N LYS A 201 5.30 -23.08 -8.47
CA LYS A 201 6.16 -22.86 -9.65
C LYS A 201 5.39 -22.32 -10.86
N GLU A 202 4.21 -22.88 -11.17
CA GLU A 202 3.40 -22.45 -12.33
C GLU A 202 2.94 -20.99 -12.19
N ILE A 203 2.44 -20.60 -11.02
CA ILE A 203 2.05 -19.21 -10.76
C ILE A 203 3.27 -18.29 -10.86
N ALA A 204 4.40 -18.65 -10.26
CA ALA A 204 5.63 -17.85 -10.34
C ALA A 204 6.11 -17.65 -11.79
N GLU A 205 6.07 -18.70 -12.64
CA GLU A 205 6.40 -18.60 -14.07
C GLU A 205 5.42 -17.70 -14.84
N ARG A 206 4.12 -17.76 -14.52
CA ARG A 206 3.13 -16.86 -15.12
C ARG A 206 3.34 -15.41 -14.71
N LEU A 207 3.66 -15.15 -13.44
CA LEU A 207 4.00 -13.80 -12.97
C LEU A 207 5.29 -13.28 -13.64
N ALA A 208 6.29 -14.13 -13.82
CA ALA A 208 7.51 -13.79 -14.56
C ALA A 208 7.22 -13.44 -16.02
N LYS A 209 6.30 -14.17 -16.66
CA LYS A 209 5.87 -13.90 -18.04
C LYS A 209 5.14 -12.56 -18.16
N SER A 210 4.24 -12.24 -17.23
CA SER A 210 3.55 -10.94 -17.25
C SER A 210 4.49 -9.78 -16.93
N ALA A 211 5.48 -10.01 -16.06
CA ALA A 211 6.56 -9.07 -15.72
C ALA A 211 6.08 -7.69 -15.26
N ASN A 212 4.87 -7.62 -14.72
CA ASN A 212 4.21 -6.39 -14.26
C ASN A 212 3.46 -6.62 -12.94
N VAL A 213 3.82 -7.67 -12.20
CA VAL A 213 3.20 -8.03 -10.92
C VAL A 213 4.28 -8.21 -9.88
N THR A 214 4.09 -7.61 -8.71
CA THR A 214 4.93 -7.84 -7.54
C THR A 214 4.07 -8.27 -6.35
N PRO A 215 4.23 -9.52 -5.87
CA PRO A 215 3.52 -10.00 -4.69
C PRO A 215 4.08 -9.39 -3.40
N ALA A 216 3.19 -8.94 -2.50
CA ALA A 216 3.49 -8.63 -1.11
C ALA A 216 2.97 -9.79 -0.23
N ILE A 217 3.85 -10.72 0.12
CA ILE A 217 3.47 -11.97 0.79
C ILE A 217 3.34 -11.75 2.28
N SER A 218 2.20 -12.15 2.82
CA SER A 218 1.85 -11.87 4.20
C SER A 218 2.53 -12.82 5.19
N VAL A 219 3.29 -12.28 6.15
CA VAL A 219 4.03 -13.03 7.17
C VAL A 219 4.08 -12.24 8.48
N GLU A 220 4.13 -12.89 9.65
CA GLU A 220 3.95 -12.18 10.95
C GLU A 220 5.21 -12.12 11.82
N GLY A 221 6.23 -12.86 11.44
CA GLY A 221 7.40 -13.16 12.28
C GLY A 221 8.08 -14.39 11.71
N PHE A 222 8.58 -15.28 12.56
CA PHE A 222 9.05 -16.59 12.10
C PHE A 222 7.88 -17.59 12.10
N GLU A 223 8.19 -18.89 12.17
CA GLU A 223 7.20 -19.96 12.14
C GLU A 223 6.15 -19.80 13.24
N LYS A 224 6.60 -19.56 14.48
CA LYS A 224 5.73 -19.42 15.64
C LYS A 224 4.68 -18.32 15.45
N GLU A 225 5.11 -17.10 15.17
CA GLU A 225 4.20 -15.95 15.05
C GLU A 225 3.27 -16.09 13.84
N THR A 226 3.81 -16.56 12.72
CA THR A 226 3.06 -16.73 11.47
C THR A 226 2.00 -17.80 11.61
N ASP A 227 2.36 -18.98 12.09
CA ASP A 227 1.43 -20.11 12.21
C ASP A 227 0.41 -19.89 13.33
N GLN A 228 0.78 -19.22 14.43
CA GLN A 228 -0.16 -18.88 15.49
C GLN A 228 -1.32 -18.01 14.97
N ARG A 229 -1.04 -17.06 14.09
CA ARG A 229 -2.07 -16.17 13.55
C ARG A 229 -2.77 -16.74 12.32
N ARG A 230 -2.02 -17.37 11.40
CA ARG A 230 -2.47 -17.71 10.04
C ARG A 230 -2.84 -19.19 9.88
N GLY A 231 -2.49 -20.02 10.85
CA GLY A 231 -2.72 -21.46 10.85
C GLY A 231 -1.44 -22.26 10.60
N ALA A 232 -1.35 -23.44 11.22
CA ALA A 232 -0.18 -24.31 11.17
C ALA A 232 0.26 -24.67 9.74
N GLY A 233 1.57 -24.63 9.51
CA GLY A 233 2.21 -24.92 8.23
C GLY A 233 2.14 -23.78 7.22
N THR A 234 1.61 -22.61 7.58
CA THR A 234 1.54 -21.45 6.67
C THR A 234 2.92 -20.87 6.42
N TYR A 235 3.75 -20.76 7.46
CA TYR A 235 5.12 -20.25 7.35
C TYR A 235 5.95 -21.03 6.33
N LYS A 236 5.90 -22.36 6.39
CA LYS A 236 6.61 -23.23 5.44
C LYS A 236 6.14 -23.00 3.99
N LYS A 237 4.83 -22.79 3.77
CA LYS A 237 4.30 -22.47 2.44
C LYS A 237 4.78 -21.11 1.95
N ILE A 238 4.90 -20.12 2.84
CA ILE A 238 5.47 -18.80 2.52
C ILE A 238 6.93 -18.92 2.07
N LEU A 239 7.76 -19.69 2.79
CA LEU A 239 9.15 -19.91 2.38
C LEU A 239 9.26 -20.60 1.00
N ASN A 240 8.37 -21.55 0.70
CA ASN A 240 8.30 -22.16 -0.63
C ASN A 240 7.89 -21.14 -1.71
N ALA A 241 6.94 -20.25 -1.41
CA ALA A 241 6.55 -19.17 -2.32
C ALA A 241 7.72 -18.23 -2.63
N PHE A 242 8.51 -17.84 -1.62
CA PHE A 242 9.72 -17.05 -1.83
C PHE A 242 10.70 -17.76 -2.75
N GLU A 243 10.93 -19.06 -2.54
CA GLU A 243 11.82 -19.84 -3.38
C GLU A 243 11.34 -19.89 -4.84
N HIS A 244 10.06 -20.16 -5.07
CA HIS A 244 9.50 -20.17 -6.42
C HIS A 244 9.63 -18.81 -7.12
N LEU A 245 9.41 -17.70 -6.41
CA LEU A 245 9.55 -16.36 -6.96
C LEU A 245 11.01 -16.01 -7.27
N ARG A 246 11.95 -16.35 -6.39
CA ARG A 246 13.39 -16.19 -6.64
C ARG A 246 13.85 -16.99 -7.86
N GLN A 247 13.44 -18.25 -7.97
CA GLN A 247 13.77 -19.11 -9.12
C GLN A 247 13.22 -18.56 -10.43
N ALA A 248 12.02 -17.96 -10.41
CA ALA A 248 11.41 -17.31 -11.57
C ALA A 248 11.94 -15.89 -11.82
N GLY A 249 12.75 -15.33 -10.92
CA GLY A 249 13.27 -13.97 -10.98
C GLY A 249 12.22 -12.88 -10.72
N VAL A 250 11.08 -13.22 -10.10
CA VAL A 250 9.97 -12.28 -9.83
C VAL A 250 10.27 -11.49 -8.55
N PRO A 251 10.29 -10.15 -8.58
CA PRO A 251 10.46 -9.36 -7.37
C PRO A 251 9.23 -9.47 -6.47
N PHE A 252 9.46 -9.69 -5.19
CA PHE A 252 8.41 -9.74 -4.18
C PHE A 252 8.80 -8.92 -2.95
N GLY A 253 7.79 -8.49 -2.21
CA GLY A 253 7.93 -7.94 -0.87
C GLY A 253 7.25 -8.83 0.16
N ILE A 254 7.37 -8.42 1.41
CA ILE A 254 6.60 -8.99 2.52
C ILE A 254 5.55 -7.99 3.03
N SER A 255 4.47 -8.51 3.56
CA SER A 255 3.43 -7.74 4.25
C SER A 255 3.30 -8.27 5.66
N VAL A 256 3.49 -7.41 6.66
CA VAL A 256 3.42 -7.78 8.07
C VAL A 256 2.32 -6.98 8.71
N THR A 257 1.56 -7.59 9.61
CA THR A 257 0.66 -6.83 10.46
C THR A 257 1.18 -6.86 11.89
N ALA A 258 1.71 -5.73 12.34
CA ALA A 258 2.13 -5.52 13.71
C ALA A 258 0.93 -5.63 14.67
N THR A 259 1.15 -6.37 15.74
CA THR A 259 0.20 -6.64 16.83
C THR A 259 0.95 -6.59 18.15
N SER A 260 0.22 -6.58 19.27
CA SER A 260 0.82 -6.74 20.60
C SER A 260 1.58 -8.08 20.78
N LYS A 261 1.40 -9.06 19.88
CA LYS A 261 2.04 -10.39 19.96
C LYS A 261 3.36 -10.51 19.22
N ASN A 262 3.63 -9.67 18.23
CA ASN A 262 4.86 -9.72 17.43
C ASN A 262 5.67 -8.42 17.45
N VAL A 263 5.16 -7.34 18.04
CA VAL A 263 5.85 -6.04 18.01
C VAL A 263 7.27 -6.09 18.57
N ASP A 264 7.53 -6.88 19.61
CA ASP A 264 8.88 -7.00 20.17
C ASP A 264 9.85 -7.67 19.19
N LEU A 265 9.38 -8.66 18.42
CA LEU A 265 10.17 -9.26 17.33
C LEU A 265 10.44 -8.23 16.22
N LEU A 266 9.45 -7.41 15.87
CA LEU A 266 9.59 -6.36 14.86
C LEU A 266 10.53 -5.22 15.29
N LEU A 267 10.93 -5.14 16.56
CA LEU A 267 11.95 -4.19 16.99
C LEU A 267 13.38 -4.74 16.83
N THR A 268 13.55 -6.04 16.56
CA THR A 268 14.85 -6.67 16.36
C THR A 268 15.39 -6.45 14.95
N ASP A 269 16.72 -6.45 14.77
CA ASP A 269 17.34 -6.42 13.44
C ASP A 269 17.23 -7.77 12.72
N GLU A 270 17.27 -8.88 13.49
CA GLU A 270 17.25 -10.25 13.00
C GLU A 270 16.08 -10.52 12.05
N PHE A 271 14.89 -10.03 12.40
CA PHE A 271 13.70 -10.14 11.55
C PHE A 271 13.98 -9.57 10.15
N TYR A 272 14.48 -8.35 10.06
CA TYR A 272 14.69 -7.68 8.77
C TYR A 272 15.88 -8.24 8.01
N ASP A 273 16.96 -8.59 8.71
CA ASP A 273 18.14 -9.20 8.11
C ASP A 273 17.79 -10.57 7.49
N PHE A 274 16.92 -11.35 8.13
CA PHE A 274 16.40 -12.58 7.54
C PHE A 274 15.59 -12.32 6.26
N TYR A 275 14.58 -11.45 6.30
CA TYR A 275 13.69 -11.26 5.14
C TYR A 275 14.34 -10.51 3.97
N PHE A 276 15.04 -9.40 4.24
CA PHE A 276 15.71 -8.60 3.21
C PHE A 276 17.09 -9.14 2.83
N GLY A 277 17.82 -9.67 3.81
CA GLY A 277 19.17 -10.20 3.62
C GLY A 277 19.14 -11.62 3.08
N GLU A 278 18.41 -12.53 3.70
CA GLU A 278 18.47 -13.95 3.30
C GLU A 278 17.38 -14.31 2.29
N GLN A 279 16.12 -13.99 2.58
CA GLN A 279 15.00 -14.39 1.74
C GLN A 279 14.85 -13.56 0.46
N GLY A 280 15.42 -12.36 0.40
CA GLY A 280 15.42 -11.54 -0.82
C GLY A 280 14.15 -10.70 -1.02
N ALA A 281 13.44 -10.35 0.07
CA ALA A 281 12.39 -9.35 -0.01
C ALA A 281 12.95 -8.02 -0.56
N CYS A 282 12.24 -7.43 -1.53
CA CYS A 282 12.62 -6.16 -2.14
C CYS A 282 12.04 -4.95 -1.39
N TYR A 283 10.93 -5.14 -0.70
CA TYR A 283 10.25 -4.12 0.10
C TYR A 283 9.39 -4.80 1.17
N MET A 284 8.96 -4.01 2.16
CA MET A 284 8.03 -4.44 3.19
C MET A 284 6.91 -3.43 3.37
N TRP A 285 5.68 -3.94 3.45
CA TRP A 285 4.53 -3.20 3.98
C TRP A 285 4.29 -3.64 5.42
N GLN A 286 4.32 -2.70 6.37
CA GLN A 286 4.05 -2.99 7.77
C GLN A 286 2.71 -2.40 8.19
N PHE A 287 1.63 -3.15 8.07
CA PHE A 287 0.37 -2.70 8.66
C PHE A 287 0.39 -2.84 10.18
N GLN A 288 -0.48 -2.11 10.86
CA GLN A 288 -0.78 -2.31 12.25
C GLN A 288 -2.20 -2.85 12.31
N LEU A 289 -2.49 -3.74 13.25
CA LEU A 289 -3.84 -4.28 13.38
C LEU A 289 -4.84 -3.14 13.52
N MET A 290 -5.87 -3.18 12.67
CA MET A 290 -7.07 -2.34 12.78
C MET A 290 -8.19 -3.21 13.36
N PRO A 291 -8.92 -2.74 14.38
CA PRO A 291 -9.96 -3.53 15.03
C PRO A 291 -11.27 -3.52 14.22
N ILE A 292 -11.20 -4.01 12.97
CA ILE A 292 -12.33 -4.13 12.06
C ILE A 292 -12.46 -5.58 11.57
N GLY A 293 -13.62 -5.94 11.01
CA GLY A 293 -13.93 -7.33 10.67
C GLY A 293 -13.76 -8.24 11.89
N ARG A 294 -13.06 -9.37 11.74
CA ARG A 294 -12.71 -10.25 12.88
C ARG A 294 -11.74 -9.60 13.87
N GLY A 295 -11.07 -8.50 13.50
CA GLY A 295 -10.23 -7.73 14.40
C GLY A 295 -11.01 -6.90 15.42
N LYS A 296 -12.31 -6.63 15.17
CA LYS A 296 -13.15 -5.84 16.10
C LYS A 296 -13.15 -6.43 17.51
N ASP A 297 -13.25 -7.75 17.59
CA ASP A 297 -13.32 -8.47 18.87
C ASP A 297 -11.91 -8.72 19.48
N GLU A 298 -10.86 -8.19 18.84
CA GLU A 298 -9.45 -8.44 19.17
C GLU A 298 -8.69 -7.13 19.50
N LEU A 299 -9.34 -6.18 20.18
CA LEU A 299 -8.75 -4.88 20.54
C LEU A 299 -7.41 -5.00 21.27
N ALA A 300 -7.24 -6.03 22.12
CA ALA A 300 -5.99 -6.29 22.84
C ALA A 300 -4.80 -6.66 21.93
N LEU A 301 -5.05 -6.99 20.66
CA LEU A 301 -4.01 -7.24 19.66
C LEU A 301 -3.50 -5.94 19.00
N MET A 302 -4.13 -4.79 19.23
CA MET A 302 -3.62 -3.50 18.75
C MET A 302 -2.23 -3.21 19.32
N VAL A 303 -1.38 -2.61 18.50
CA VAL A 303 -0.10 -2.05 18.95
C VAL A 303 -0.41 -0.77 19.74
N ASN A 304 -0.02 -0.74 21.02
CA ASN A 304 -0.22 0.44 21.86
C ASN A 304 0.58 1.66 21.35
N PRO A 305 0.23 2.89 21.76
CA PRO A 305 0.87 4.11 21.28
C PRO A 305 2.39 4.15 21.50
N GLU A 306 2.88 3.75 22.67
CA GLU A 306 4.33 3.72 22.96
C GLU A 306 5.10 2.80 21.99
N LYS A 307 4.61 1.57 21.78
CA LYS A 307 5.22 0.63 20.85
C LYS A 307 5.10 1.07 19.40
N ARG A 308 4.06 1.82 19.04
CA ARG A 308 3.96 2.47 17.71
C ARG A 308 5.10 3.48 17.52
N VAL A 309 5.41 4.30 18.52
CA VAL A 309 6.56 5.22 18.46
C VAL A 309 7.88 4.46 18.35
N HIS A 310 8.04 3.34 19.06
CA HIS A 310 9.21 2.47 18.90
C HIS A 310 9.34 1.91 17.47
N LEU A 311 8.23 1.50 16.85
CA LEU A 311 8.21 1.08 15.44
C LEU A 311 8.57 2.22 14.49
N TYR A 312 8.15 3.45 14.77
CA TYR A 312 8.57 4.63 14.01
C TYR A 312 10.10 4.83 14.07
N ARG A 313 10.69 4.81 15.27
CA ARG A 313 12.16 4.91 15.41
C ARG A 313 12.91 3.76 14.75
N LYS A 314 12.34 2.56 14.81
CA LYS A 314 12.87 1.39 14.10
C LYS A 314 12.85 1.61 12.59
N TRP A 315 11.73 2.09 12.05
CA TRP A 315 11.58 2.42 10.63
C TRP A 315 12.64 3.43 10.18
N GLU A 316 12.90 4.48 10.95
CA GLU A 316 13.95 5.45 10.62
C GLU A 316 15.32 4.80 10.48
N LYS A 317 15.72 3.95 11.44
CA LYS A 317 17.00 3.22 11.41
C LYS A 317 17.09 2.26 10.23
N LEU A 318 16.00 1.57 9.92
CA LEU A 318 15.97 0.62 8.79
C LEU A 318 16.20 1.33 7.45
N LEU A 319 15.62 2.53 7.28
CA LEU A 319 15.84 3.34 6.09
C LEU A 319 17.26 3.90 6.03
N SER A 320 17.73 4.53 7.12
CA SER A 320 18.98 5.31 7.10
C SER A 320 20.25 4.47 7.27
N GLU A 321 20.21 3.40 8.06
CA GLU A 321 21.41 2.61 8.42
C GLU A 321 21.48 1.30 7.62
N LYS A 322 20.33 0.66 7.37
CA LYS A 322 20.26 -0.68 6.74
C LYS A 322 19.90 -0.65 5.26
N ASN A 323 19.37 0.47 4.76
CA ASN A 323 18.81 0.59 3.40
C ASN A 323 17.79 -0.52 3.11
N TYR A 324 16.84 -0.74 4.03
CA TYR A 324 15.73 -1.68 3.84
C TYR A 324 14.44 -0.91 3.57
N CYS A 325 13.86 -1.11 2.39
CA CYS A 325 12.67 -0.38 1.96
C CYS A 325 11.42 -0.86 2.71
N LEU A 326 10.92 -0.03 3.63
CA LEU A 326 9.71 -0.31 4.41
C LEU A 326 8.78 0.91 4.39
N ALA A 327 7.48 0.65 4.22
CA ALA A 327 6.42 1.64 4.37
C ALA A 327 5.26 1.10 5.21
N ASP A 328 4.52 2.02 5.83
CA ASP A 328 3.21 1.80 6.42
C ASP A 328 2.29 3.02 6.28
N PHE A 329 0.98 2.86 6.50
CA PHE A 329 0.04 3.98 6.43
C PHE A 329 0.10 4.96 7.62
N TRP A 330 0.94 4.70 8.62
CA TRP A 330 0.92 5.35 9.92
C TRP A 330 2.25 6.02 10.27
N ASN A 331 3.26 5.25 10.69
CA ASN A 331 4.60 5.75 11.00
C ASN A 331 5.31 6.36 9.78
N SER A 332 5.00 5.91 8.56
CA SER A 332 5.56 6.49 7.33
C SER A 332 4.65 7.53 6.67
N GLY A 333 3.61 8.02 7.37
CA GLY A 333 2.66 9.03 6.87
C GLY A 333 3.32 10.30 6.34
N VAL A 334 4.49 10.67 6.88
CA VAL A 334 5.30 11.80 6.41
C VAL A 334 5.73 11.66 4.95
N LEU A 335 5.93 10.44 4.44
CA LEU A 335 6.31 10.22 3.04
C LEU A 335 5.24 10.76 2.08
N ALA A 336 3.97 10.72 2.49
CA ALA A 336 2.83 11.06 1.66
C ALA A 336 2.08 12.34 2.08
N ARG A 337 2.64 13.13 3.02
CA ARG A 337 1.97 14.30 3.63
C ARG A 337 0.65 13.91 4.33
N GLY A 338 0.64 12.79 5.02
CA GLY A 338 -0.53 12.29 5.76
C GLY A 338 -1.29 11.17 5.04
N CYS A 339 -2.57 10.99 5.39
CA CYS A 339 -3.43 9.94 4.83
C CYS A 339 -3.54 10.04 3.30
N ILE A 340 -3.49 8.91 2.60
CA ILE A 340 -3.65 8.80 1.14
C ILE A 340 -5.01 8.25 0.68
N ALA A 341 -5.97 8.11 1.60
CA ALA A 341 -7.34 7.65 1.29
C ALA A 341 -8.19 8.75 0.63
N TYR A 342 -9.49 8.46 0.46
CA TYR A 342 -10.54 9.38 -0.01
C TYR A 342 -10.41 9.84 -1.47
N GLY A 343 -9.67 9.08 -2.27
CA GLY A 343 -9.53 9.35 -3.70
C GLY A 343 -8.87 10.69 -4.01
N ARG A 344 -8.06 11.25 -3.09
CA ARG A 344 -7.31 12.49 -3.36
C ARG A 344 -6.23 12.26 -4.41
N SER A 345 -5.77 13.35 -5.03
CA SER A 345 -4.56 13.34 -5.85
C SER A 345 -3.35 12.88 -5.02
N GLY A 346 -2.53 12.00 -5.61
CA GLY A 346 -1.46 11.29 -4.90
C GLY A 346 -1.96 10.14 -4.01
N GLY A 347 -3.26 9.85 -4.01
CA GLY A 347 -3.91 8.88 -3.13
C GLY A 347 -4.61 7.74 -3.86
N TYR A 348 -5.53 7.09 -3.15
CA TYR A 348 -6.27 5.94 -3.63
C TYR A 348 -7.70 5.85 -3.08
N VAL A 349 -8.47 4.94 -3.66
CA VAL A 349 -9.79 4.48 -3.19
C VAL A 349 -9.82 2.95 -3.16
N TYR A 350 -10.72 2.36 -2.39
CA TYR A 350 -10.85 0.91 -2.23
C TYR A 350 -12.21 0.39 -2.72
N ILE A 351 -12.20 -0.74 -3.42
CA ILE A 351 -13.41 -1.50 -3.80
C ILE A 351 -13.34 -2.89 -3.17
N ASP A 352 -14.35 -3.24 -2.37
CA ASP A 352 -14.47 -4.58 -1.77
C ASP A 352 -15.13 -5.59 -2.72
N TRP A 353 -15.16 -6.85 -2.30
CA TRP A 353 -15.75 -7.98 -3.03
C TRP A 353 -17.28 -7.90 -3.22
N ASN A 354 -17.96 -6.96 -2.53
CA ASN A 354 -19.37 -6.65 -2.72
C ASN A 354 -19.59 -5.47 -3.68
N GLY A 355 -18.50 -4.90 -4.22
CA GLY A 355 -18.56 -3.71 -5.07
C GLY A 355 -18.74 -2.40 -4.29
N ASN A 356 -18.61 -2.41 -2.96
CA ASN A 356 -18.69 -1.21 -2.14
C ASN A 356 -17.46 -0.33 -2.39
N VAL A 357 -17.68 0.95 -2.67
CA VAL A 357 -16.61 1.94 -2.81
C VAL A 357 -16.37 2.60 -1.45
N THR A 358 -15.22 2.30 -0.87
CA THR A 358 -14.80 2.82 0.44
C THR A 358 -13.54 3.69 0.28
N PRO A 359 -13.27 4.64 1.18
CA PRO A 359 -12.07 5.45 1.07
C PRO A 359 -10.75 4.69 1.24
N CYS A 360 -10.76 3.58 1.98
CA CYS A 360 -9.59 2.82 2.42
C CYS A 360 -10.02 1.41 2.86
N ALA A 361 -9.17 0.40 2.68
CA ALA A 361 -9.38 -0.96 3.21
C ALA A 361 -9.61 -1.03 4.72
N PHE A 362 -9.20 0.00 5.46
CA PHE A 362 -9.37 0.08 6.90
C PHE A 362 -10.58 0.91 7.34
N ILE A 363 -11.36 1.45 6.39
CA ILE A 363 -12.59 2.20 6.64
C ILE A 363 -13.77 1.35 6.15
N PRO A 364 -14.42 0.55 7.03
CA PRO A 364 -15.41 -0.45 6.64
C PRO A 364 -16.80 0.18 6.49
N TYR A 365 -16.86 1.33 5.81
CA TYR A 365 -18.09 2.07 5.55
C TYR A 365 -18.10 2.56 4.10
N TYR A 366 -19.28 2.62 3.49
CA TYR A 366 -19.44 3.06 2.11
C TYR A 366 -20.71 3.89 1.92
N VAL A 367 -20.71 4.71 0.87
CA VAL A 367 -21.91 5.44 0.40
C VAL A 367 -22.32 4.89 -0.96
N ASP A 368 -21.34 4.69 -1.85
CA ASP A 368 -21.55 4.24 -3.22
C ASP A 368 -21.20 2.75 -3.40
N ASN A 369 -21.87 2.11 -4.35
CA ASN A 369 -21.59 0.76 -4.79
C ASN A 369 -21.48 0.74 -6.33
N ILE A 370 -20.46 0.07 -6.87
CA ILE A 370 -20.16 0.08 -8.31
C ILE A 370 -21.30 -0.50 -9.16
N TYR A 371 -22.06 -1.46 -8.65
CA TYR A 371 -23.19 -2.03 -9.39
C TYR A 371 -24.30 -0.98 -9.59
N ASP A 372 -24.59 -0.21 -8.55
CA ASP A 372 -25.58 0.86 -8.61
C ASP A 372 -25.11 2.01 -9.50
N LEU A 373 -23.83 2.38 -9.44
CA LEU A 373 -23.25 3.39 -10.33
C LEU A 373 -23.42 2.96 -11.79
N TYR A 374 -22.98 1.76 -12.13
CA TYR A 374 -22.99 1.25 -13.50
C TYR A 374 -24.41 1.09 -14.04
N LYS A 375 -25.36 0.63 -13.22
CA LYS A 375 -26.78 0.53 -13.59
C LYS A 375 -27.38 1.90 -13.93
N ASN A 376 -26.92 2.96 -13.27
CA ASN A 376 -27.39 4.32 -13.47
C ASN A 376 -26.60 5.10 -14.54
N GLY A 377 -25.80 4.41 -15.36
CA GLY A 377 -24.99 5.05 -16.42
C GLY A 377 -23.82 5.88 -15.88
N LYS A 378 -23.47 5.73 -14.59
CA LYS A 378 -22.31 6.36 -13.96
C LYS A 378 -21.08 5.48 -14.11
N THR A 379 -19.95 6.05 -13.72
CA THR A 379 -18.61 5.46 -13.71
C THR A 379 -18.10 5.37 -12.28
N LEU A 380 -16.99 4.65 -12.08
CA LEU A 380 -16.29 4.63 -10.80
C LEU A 380 -15.87 6.04 -10.34
N SER A 381 -15.46 6.90 -11.27
CA SER A 381 -15.05 8.28 -10.99
C SER A 381 -16.13 9.08 -10.27
N ASP A 382 -17.40 8.80 -10.53
CA ASP A 382 -18.50 9.53 -9.89
C ASP A 382 -18.60 9.24 -8.38
N ALA A 383 -18.12 8.08 -7.92
CA ALA A 383 -18.05 7.73 -6.49
C ALA A 383 -17.06 8.61 -5.71
N LEU A 384 -16.05 9.18 -6.38
CA LEU A 384 -15.01 10.00 -5.77
C LEU A 384 -15.54 11.36 -5.26
N PHE A 385 -16.79 11.70 -5.61
CA PHE A 385 -17.41 12.99 -5.31
C PHE A 385 -18.64 12.88 -4.41
N SER A 386 -18.84 11.72 -3.76
CA SER A 386 -19.79 11.62 -2.65
C SER A 386 -19.33 12.44 -1.44
N ASP A 387 -20.27 12.75 -0.55
CA ASP A 387 -19.99 13.51 0.67
C ASP A 387 -18.91 12.83 1.52
N PHE A 388 -18.84 11.49 1.50
CA PHE A 388 -17.83 10.78 2.28
C PHE A 388 -16.41 11.09 1.79
N MET A 389 -16.20 11.04 0.48
CA MET A 389 -14.90 11.33 -0.12
C MET A 389 -14.55 12.81 0.04
N LYS A 390 -15.51 13.71 -0.20
CA LYS A 390 -15.34 15.16 -0.05
C LYS A 390 -15.01 15.58 1.38
N ASN A 391 -15.74 15.06 2.37
CA ASN A 391 -15.48 15.35 3.78
C ASN A 391 -14.09 14.89 4.21
N GLY A 392 -13.67 13.71 3.75
CA GLY A 392 -12.33 13.19 4.01
C GLY A 392 -11.23 14.05 3.39
N ARG A 393 -11.38 14.46 2.12
CA ARG A 393 -10.44 15.37 1.46
C ARG A 393 -10.38 16.75 2.10
N LYS A 394 -11.54 17.28 2.51
CA LYS A 394 -11.60 18.53 3.28
C LYS A 394 -10.77 18.43 4.56
N TRP A 395 -10.96 17.35 5.34
CA TRP A 395 -10.16 17.11 6.54
C TRP A 395 -8.67 16.97 6.22
N GLN A 396 -8.27 16.24 5.16
CA GLN A 396 -6.87 16.11 4.75
C GLN A 396 -6.23 17.47 4.40
N ASN A 397 -6.98 18.35 3.72
CA ASN A 397 -6.54 19.69 3.36
C ASN A 397 -6.29 20.54 4.60
N GLU A 398 -7.28 20.60 5.50
CA GLU A 398 -7.20 21.33 6.78
C GLU A 398 -6.10 20.77 7.70
N TYR A 399 -5.84 19.47 7.64
CA TYR A 399 -4.82 18.80 8.46
C TYR A 399 -3.40 19.11 7.99
N GLY A 400 -3.17 19.37 6.71
CA GLY A 400 -1.84 19.79 6.28
C GLY A 400 -1.56 19.85 4.79
N LEU A 401 -2.43 19.35 3.91
CA LEU A 401 -2.16 19.43 2.46
C LEU A 401 -2.23 20.86 1.93
N GLU A 402 -3.15 21.69 2.43
CA GLU A 402 -3.30 23.09 1.99
C GLU A 402 -2.18 23.99 2.55
N ASN A 403 -1.70 23.71 3.77
CA ASN A 403 -0.64 24.46 4.42
C ASN A 403 0.57 23.57 4.76
N TRP A 404 1.21 23.02 3.73
CA TRP A 404 2.36 22.11 3.86
C TRP A 404 3.58 22.74 4.55
N LYS A 405 3.63 24.07 4.70
CA LYS A 405 4.69 24.78 5.45
C LYS A 405 4.49 24.74 6.96
N LYS A 406 3.24 24.61 7.41
CA LYS A 406 2.88 24.46 8.83
C LYS A 406 1.76 23.42 8.98
N PRO A 407 2.01 22.17 8.56
CA PRO A 407 1.03 21.10 8.67
C PRO A 407 0.85 20.69 10.13
N LYS A 408 -0.26 20.01 10.42
CA LYS A 408 -0.44 19.26 11.67
C LYS A 408 0.48 18.03 11.67
N ASN A 409 0.35 17.20 12.71
CA ASN A 409 1.26 16.09 12.98
C ASN A 409 1.08 14.91 11.99
N TRP A 410 1.90 14.84 10.93
CA TRP A 410 1.84 13.72 9.97
C TRP A 410 2.35 12.37 10.51
N LEU A 411 2.76 12.27 11.79
CA LEU A 411 2.96 10.99 12.49
C LEU A 411 1.62 10.39 12.98
N MET A 412 0.55 11.17 12.94
CA MET A 412 -0.85 10.78 13.17
C MET A 412 -1.67 10.98 11.89
N PRO A 413 -1.34 10.31 10.78
CA PRO A 413 -1.92 10.62 9.49
C PRO A 413 -3.36 10.12 9.32
N CYS A 414 -3.83 9.13 10.08
CA CYS A 414 -5.01 8.34 9.74
C CYS A 414 -6.28 8.86 10.39
N SER A 415 -7.29 9.22 9.59
CA SER A 415 -8.59 9.67 10.10
C SER A 415 -9.28 8.64 11.00
N ILE A 416 -9.32 7.36 10.62
CA ILE A 416 -10.06 6.34 11.37
C ILE A 416 -9.27 5.74 12.55
N ARG A 417 -7.95 5.91 12.59
CA ARG A 417 -7.10 5.32 13.64
C ARG A 417 -6.51 6.34 14.60
N ASP A 418 -6.21 7.54 14.11
CA ASP A 418 -5.45 8.56 14.83
C ASP A 418 -6.31 9.80 15.12
N HIS A 419 -7.52 9.85 14.58
CA HIS A 419 -8.48 10.96 14.70
C HIS A 419 -9.92 10.43 14.71
N TYR A 420 -10.19 9.34 15.42
CA TYR A 420 -11.45 8.59 15.33
C TYR A 420 -12.67 9.45 15.67
N GLU A 421 -12.57 10.33 16.67
CA GLU A 421 -13.64 11.27 17.02
C GLU A 421 -13.97 12.22 15.86
N ILE A 422 -12.95 12.79 15.20
CA ILE A 422 -13.13 13.64 14.01
C ILE A 422 -13.72 12.82 12.86
N PHE A 423 -13.23 11.59 12.66
CA PHE A 423 -13.77 10.71 11.65
C PHE A 423 -15.27 10.46 11.85
N ARG A 424 -15.70 10.13 13.08
CA ARG A 424 -17.10 9.83 13.40
C ARG A 424 -18.02 11.04 13.26
N ASN A 425 -17.53 12.23 13.63
CA ASN A 425 -18.37 13.42 13.73
C ASN A 425 -18.35 14.30 12.48
N SER A 426 -17.29 14.27 11.69
CA SER A 426 -17.08 15.22 10.58
C SER A 426 -16.78 14.55 9.25
N VAL A 427 -16.12 13.39 9.24
CA VAL A 427 -15.77 12.73 7.97
C VAL A 427 -16.86 11.77 7.52
N LEU A 428 -17.36 10.91 8.42
CA LEU A 428 -18.35 9.87 8.13
C LEU A 428 -19.76 10.46 7.94
N PRO A 429 -20.35 10.39 6.74
CA PRO A 429 -21.72 10.89 6.53
C PRO A 429 -22.77 10.03 7.25
N LYS A 430 -23.90 10.65 7.61
CA LYS A 430 -25.02 9.96 8.28
C LYS A 430 -25.66 8.85 7.44
N ASN A 431 -25.56 8.94 6.11
CA ASN A 431 -26.09 7.95 5.17
C ASN A 431 -25.06 6.86 4.80
N ALA A 432 -23.85 6.88 5.37
CA ALA A 432 -22.88 5.82 5.16
C ALA A 432 -23.38 4.50 5.75
N LYS A 433 -23.13 3.41 5.03
CA LYS A 433 -23.53 2.05 5.40
C LYS A 433 -22.32 1.26 5.87
N PRO A 434 -22.46 0.41 6.91
CA PRO A 434 -21.42 -0.52 7.31
C PRO A 434 -21.20 -1.61 6.24
N GLU A 435 -19.93 -1.97 6.01
CA GLU A 435 -19.53 -3.03 5.06
C GLU A 435 -20.01 -4.42 5.51
N ASP A 436 -20.00 -4.69 6.81
CA ASP A 436 -20.47 -5.93 7.43
C ASP A 436 -21.10 -5.69 8.82
N GLU A 437 -21.60 -6.75 9.46
CA GLU A 437 -22.20 -6.65 10.80
C GLU A 437 -21.19 -6.17 11.85
N LYS A 438 -19.91 -6.53 11.70
CA LYS A 438 -18.86 -6.09 12.64
C LYS A 438 -18.61 -4.59 12.53
N ALA A 439 -18.64 -4.02 11.33
CA ALA A 439 -18.55 -2.59 11.12
C ALA A 439 -19.75 -1.83 11.72
N LYS A 440 -20.94 -2.43 11.66
CA LYS A 440 -22.15 -1.90 12.31
C LYS A 440 -22.04 -1.93 13.83
N GLU A 441 -21.67 -3.08 14.40
CA GLU A 441 -21.44 -3.23 15.84
C GLU A 441 -20.34 -2.27 16.35
N ALA A 442 -19.30 -2.01 15.55
CA ALA A 442 -18.27 -1.02 15.90
C ALA A 442 -18.81 0.41 15.87
N LEU A 443 -19.68 0.73 14.90
CA LEU A 443 -20.30 2.05 14.76
C LEU A 443 -21.21 2.39 15.95
N GLU A 444 -21.93 1.39 16.46
CA GLU A 444 -22.93 1.53 17.53
C GLU A 444 -22.35 1.37 18.95
N SER A 445 -21.06 1.04 19.08
CA SER A 445 -20.43 0.73 20.37
C SER A 445 -19.72 1.94 20.97
N ASP A 446 -20.24 2.42 22.12
CA ASP A 446 -19.60 3.47 22.92
C ASP A 446 -18.22 3.03 23.45
N GLU A 447 -18.09 1.76 23.87
CA GLU A 447 -16.80 1.21 24.30
C GLU A 447 -15.75 1.27 23.20
N TYR A 448 -16.10 0.85 21.98
CA TYR A 448 -15.21 0.93 20.83
C TYR A 448 -14.79 2.37 20.53
N PHE A 449 -15.73 3.31 20.64
CA PHE A 449 -15.46 4.73 20.46
C PHE A 449 -14.47 5.27 21.49
N GLU A 450 -14.69 5.00 22.78
CA GLU A 450 -13.81 5.47 23.85
C GLU A 450 -12.42 4.85 23.77
N VAL A 451 -12.31 3.56 23.40
CA VAL A 451 -11.00 2.90 23.21
C VAL A 451 -10.17 3.60 22.13
N LEU A 452 -10.75 3.86 20.96
CA LEU A 452 -10.01 4.53 19.87
C LEU A 452 -9.72 6.00 20.19
N LYS A 453 -10.66 6.72 20.82
CA LYS A 453 -10.44 8.10 21.25
C LYS A 453 -9.30 8.22 22.27
N ASN A 454 -9.24 7.32 23.24
CA ASN A 454 -8.15 7.30 24.23
C ASN A 454 -6.80 6.96 23.57
N TYR A 455 -6.80 6.06 22.59
CA TYR A 455 -5.63 5.75 21.78
C TYR A 455 -5.08 7.00 21.07
N ASP A 456 -5.96 7.79 20.44
CA ASP A 456 -5.60 9.04 19.75
C ASP A 456 -4.92 10.03 20.71
N GLN A 457 -5.51 10.24 21.90
CA GLN A 457 -5.00 11.17 22.90
C GLN A 457 -3.62 10.78 23.43
N GLU A 458 -3.43 9.51 23.76
CA GLU A 458 -2.14 9.01 24.23
C GLU A 458 -1.07 9.13 23.13
N LEU A 459 -1.40 8.76 21.89
CA LEU A 459 -0.48 8.88 20.77
C LEU A 459 -0.13 10.34 20.46
N GLN A 460 -1.09 11.26 20.57
CA GLN A 460 -0.83 12.69 20.40
C GLN A 460 0.21 13.18 21.40
N GLY A 461 0.03 12.88 22.70
CA GLY A 461 0.99 13.28 23.73
C GLY A 461 2.41 12.75 23.49
N LEU A 462 2.55 11.57 22.89
CA LEU A 462 3.85 10.98 22.57
C LEU A 462 4.50 11.55 21.31
N THR A 463 3.70 11.89 20.30
CA THR A 463 4.20 12.26 18.97
C THR A 463 4.27 13.75 18.73
N GLU A 464 3.54 14.57 19.50
CA GLU A 464 3.52 16.03 19.35
C GLU A 464 4.91 16.63 19.57
N THR A 465 5.62 16.24 20.63
CA THR A 465 6.98 16.69 20.90
C THR A 465 7.97 16.26 19.81
N ILE A 466 7.79 15.05 19.25
CA ILE A 466 8.61 14.57 18.13
C ILE A 466 8.36 15.44 16.90
N TRP A 467 7.09 15.71 16.60
CA TRP A 467 6.70 16.51 15.45
C TRP A 467 7.24 17.94 15.52
N GLU A 468 7.04 18.61 16.64
CA GLU A 468 7.51 19.98 16.84
C GLU A 468 9.03 20.09 16.72
N ASN A 469 9.76 19.21 17.41
CA ASN A 469 11.22 19.31 17.48
C ASN A 469 11.94 18.82 16.23
N GLU A 470 11.41 17.81 15.54
CA GLU A 470 12.13 17.14 14.43
C GLU A 470 11.61 17.52 13.04
N TYR A 471 10.40 18.09 12.94
CA TYR A 471 9.82 18.46 11.64
C TYR A 471 9.53 19.95 11.49
N LEU A 472 9.10 20.65 12.55
CA LEU A 472 8.72 22.07 12.46
C LEU A 472 9.83 23.04 12.89
N ASN A 473 10.61 22.71 13.92
CA ASN A 473 11.62 23.59 14.51
C ASN A 473 13.06 23.31 14.01
N VAL A 474 13.21 22.67 12.85
CA VAL A 474 14.50 22.25 12.27
C VAL A 474 15.06 23.25 11.28
#